data_AF-X0WRC4-F1
#
_entry.id   AF-X0WRC4-F1
#
_cell.length_a   1.000
_cell.length_b   1.000
_cell.length_c   1.000
_cell.angle_alpha   90.00
_cell.angle_beta   90.00
_cell.angle_gamma   90.00
#
_symmetry.space_group_name_H-M   'P 1'
#
loop_
_entity.id
_entity.type
_entity.pdbx_description
1 polymer ?
#
loop_
_entity_poly.entity_id
_entity_poly.type
_entity_poly.pdbx_seq_one_letter_code
_entity_poly.pdbx_strand_id
1 'polypeptide(L)'
;EGANRMSVIDKMEAVNHPKGQLIWADSANKVNITDLRNHGYNVYPVKKYAGSIIDGIKMVQSFNLKITKRSTNIKKGCEQWFFKVDDNNKIIPEPDGHEPDQLAAIRYSMLMYKRKKSFTI
;
A
#
# COMPACT_ATOMS: atom_id res chain seq x y z
N GLU A 1 -10.69 -23.18 20.63
CA GLU A 1 -11.24 -23.08 19.26
C GLU A 1 -10.30 -22.23 18.43
N GLY A 2 -9.57 -22.85 17.48
CA GLY A 2 -8.55 -22.17 16.69
C GLY A 2 -9.20 -21.28 15.64
N ALA A 3 -9.07 -19.97 15.79
CA ALA A 3 -9.57 -19.00 14.82
C ALA A 3 -9.01 -19.34 13.44
N ASN A 4 -9.89 -19.76 12.54
CA ASN A 4 -9.61 -20.01 11.13
C ASN A 4 -9.31 -18.65 10.49
N ARG A 5 -8.07 -18.16 10.67
CA ARG A 5 -7.63 -16.87 10.14
C ARG A 5 -7.60 -17.04 8.63
N MET A 6 -8.65 -16.55 7.96
CA MET A 6 -8.72 -16.55 6.50
C MET A 6 -7.40 -16.06 5.93
N SER A 7 -6.80 -16.90 5.10
CA SER A 7 -5.56 -16.58 4.41
C SER A 7 -5.81 -15.40 3.47
N VAL A 8 -4.73 -14.75 3.03
CA VAL A 8 -4.86 -13.70 2.00
C VAL A 8 -5.46 -14.29 0.72
N ILE A 9 -5.18 -15.57 0.42
CA ILE A 9 -5.71 -16.27 -0.74
C ILE A 9 -7.22 -16.43 -0.65
N ASP A 10 -7.75 -16.89 0.50
CA ASP A 10 -9.19 -17.08 0.68
C ASP A 10 -9.96 -15.79 0.40
N LYS A 11 -9.39 -14.65 0.82
CA LYS A 11 -9.96 -13.33 0.55
C LYS A 11 -9.84 -12.94 -0.93
N MET A 12 -8.72 -13.26 -1.57
CA MET A 12 -8.51 -12.99 -3.00
C MET A 12 -9.47 -13.81 -3.87
N GLU A 13 -9.79 -15.04 -3.47
CA GLU A 13 -10.77 -15.90 -4.14
C GLU A 13 -12.20 -15.43 -3.87
N ALA A 14 -12.53 -15.05 -2.63
CA ALA A 14 -13.84 -14.53 -2.27
C ALA A 14 -14.22 -13.25 -3.04
N VAL A 15 -13.22 -12.40 -3.37
CA VAL A 15 -13.44 -11.19 -4.19
C VAL A 15 -13.23 -11.44 -5.69
N ASN A 16 -12.99 -12.69 -6.09
CA ASN A 16 -12.71 -13.10 -7.46
C ASN A 16 -11.59 -12.25 -8.12
N HIS A 17 -10.47 -12.06 -7.40
CA HIS A 17 -9.37 -11.24 -7.90
C HIS A 17 -8.67 -11.93 -9.09
N PRO A 18 -8.49 -11.24 -10.24
CA PRO A 18 -7.85 -11.84 -11.40
C PRO A 18 -6.40 -12.24 -11.12
N LYS A 19 -6.06 -13.51 -11.36
CA LYS A 19 -4.71 -14.07 -11.12
C LYS A 19 -3.61 -13.35 -11.90
N GLY A 20 -3.91 -12.91 -13.13
CA GLY A 20 -2.97 -12.19 -14.00
C GLY A 20 -2.75 -10.72 -13.62
N GLN A 21 -3.57 -10.14 -12.75
CA GLN A 21 -3.45 -8.74 -12.36
C GLN A 21 -2.19 -8.53 -11.53
N LEU A 22 -1.40 -7.52 -11.90
CA LEU A 22 -0.16 -7.19 -11.21
C LEU A 22 -0.44 -6.72 -9.78
N ILE A 23 0.16 -7.40 -8.81
CA ILE A 23 0.06 -7.11 -7.38
C ILE A 23 1.44 -6.68 -6.86
N TRP A 24 1.49 -5.54 -6.16
CA TRP A 24 2.66 -5.08 -5.43
C TRP A 24 2.52 -5.39 -3.95
N ALA A 25 3.40 -6.23 -3.44
CA ALA A 25 3.38 -6.68 -2.05
C ALA A 25 4.54 -6.10 -1.24
N ASP A 26 4.35 -6.00 0.08
CA ASP A 26 5.41 -5.61 0.98
C ASP A 26 6.56 -6.63 0.93
N SER A 27 7.75 -6.17 0.56
CA SER A 27 8.96 -6.98 0.49
C SER A 27 9.35 -7.64 1.81
N ALA A 28 8.90 -7.12 2.96
CA ALA A 28 9.15 -7.72 4.26
C ALA A 28 8.39 -9.04 4.47
N ASN A 29 7.23 -9.21 3.81
CA ASN A 29 6.37 -10.37 4.01
C ASN A 29 6.60 -11.45 2.93
N LYS A 30 7.77 -12.09 2.98
CA LYS A 30 8.20 -13.08 1.99
C LYS A 30 7.28 -14.32 1.92
N VAL A 31 6.73 -14.74 3.06
CA VAL A 31 5.86 -15.93 3.14
C VAL A 31 4.60 -15.72 2.31
N ASN A 32 3.88 -14.61 2.54
CA ASN A 32 2.66 -14.32 1.80
C ASN A 32 2.90 -14.11 0.30
N ILE A 33 4.06 -13.56 -0.08
CA ILE A 33 4.42 -13.41 -1.51
C ILE A 33 4.60 -14.78 -2.16
N THR A 34 5.34 -15.68 -1.52
CA THR A 34 5.54 -17.04 -2.01
C THR A 34 4.22 -17.78 -2.12
N ASP A 35 3.37 -17.66 -1.10
CA ASP A 35 2.06 -18.32 -1.05
C ASP A 35 1.14 -17.84 -2.19
N LEU A 36 1.04 -16.52 -2.40
CA LEU A 36 0.30 -15.95 -3.54
C LEU A 36 0.85 -16.42 -4.90
N ARG A 37 2.18 -16.53 -5.06
CA ARG A 37 2.79 -17.04 -6.29
C ARG A 37 2.44 -18.50 -6.54
N ASN A 38 2.50 -19.33 -5.50
CA ASN A 38 2.16 -20.74 -5.59
C ASN A 38 0.68 -20.94 -6.02
N HIS A 39 -0.19 -19.99 -5.65
CA HIS A 39 -1.61 -19.97 -6.05
C HIS A 39 -1.88 -19.24 -7.38
N GLY A 40 -0.84 -18.99 -8.17
CA GLY A 40 -0.92 -18.44 -9.53
C GLY A 40 -1.11 -16.92 -9.62
N TYR A 41 -1.00 -16.17 -8.51
CA TYR A 41 -1.12 -14.72 -8.56
C TYR A 41 0.15 -14.04 -9.06
N ASN A 42 -0.03 -13.02 -9.90
CA ASN A 42 1.04 -12.20 -10.44
C ASN A 42 1.53 -11.15 -9.42
N VAL A 43 2.31 -11.59 -8.43
CA VAL A 43 2.78 -10.75 -7.32
C VAL A 43 4.30 -10.50 -7.34
N TYR A 44 4.68 -9.25 -7.10
CA TYR A 44 6.07 -8.82 -6.97
C TYR A 44 6.31 -8.01 -5.68
N PRO A 45 7.47 -8.21 -5.04
CA PRO A 45 7.88 -7.40 -3.91
C PRO A 45 8.21 -5.97 -4.34
N VAL A 46 7.80 -5.00 -3.54
CA VAL A 46 8.15 -3.57 -3.72
C VAL A 46 9.62 -3.33 -3.38
N LYS A 47 10.32 -2.56 -4.21
CA LYS A 47 11.70 -2.13 -3.91
C LYS A 47 11.68 -0.80 -3.17
N LYS A 48 11.69 -0.88 -1.83
CA LYS A 48 11.77 0.30 -0.94
C LYS A 48 13.20 0.87 -0.91
N TYR A 49 13.32 2.17 -0.67
CA TYR A 49 14.60 2.86 -0.44
C TYR A 49 14.45 3.90 0.68
N ALA A 50 15.56 4.40 1.21
CA ALA A 50 15.54 5.43 2.26
C ALA A 50 14.82 6.69 1.75
N GLY A 51 13.78 7.15 2.46
CA GLY A 51 12.94 8.27 2.02
C GLY A 51 11.74 7.92 1.13
N SER A 52 11.58 6.65 0.72
CA SER A 52 10.45 6.19 -0.12
C SER A 52 9.05 6.35 0.52
N ILE A 53 8.99 6.58 1.83
CA ILE A 53 7.75 6.92 2.54
C ILE A 53 7.32 8.34 2.18
N ILE A 54 8.18 9.34 2.44
CA ILE A 54 7.89 10.76 2.18
C ILE A 54 7.65 10.99 0.69
N ASP A 55 8.52 10.44 -0.17
CA ASP A 55 8.38 10.56 -1.63
C ASP A 55 7.07 9.94 -2.12
N GLY A 56 6.70 8.79 -1.54
CA GLY A 56 5.46 8.11 -1.84
C GLY A 56 4.23 8.92 -1.40
N ILE A 57 4.24 9.51 -0.21
CA ILE A 57 3.16 10.37 0.29
C ILE A 57 2.99 11.59 -0.61
N LYS A 58 4.08 12.32 -0.89
CA LYS A 58 4.06 13.49 -1.80
C LYS A 58 3.49 13.13 -3.17
N MET A 59 3.87 11.96 -3.69
CA MET A 59 3.35 11.47 -4.95
C MET A 59 1.85 11.17 -4.86
N VAL A 60 1.40 10.46 -3.84
CA VAL A 60 -0.03 10.18 -3.64
C VAL A 60 -0.84 11.47 -3.55
N GLN A 61 -0.34 12.46 -2.81
CA GLN A 61 -0.95 13.79 -2.68
C GLN A 61 -0.96 14.59 -3.98
N SER A 62 -0.02 14.34 -4.90
CA SER A 62 0.01 15.01 -6.22
C SER A 62 -1.11 14.56 -7.16
N PHE A 63 -1.78 13.44 -6.86
CA PHE A 63 -2.90 12.93 -7.67
C PHE A 63 -4.26 13.26 -7.05
N ASN A 64 -5.26 13.48 -7.90
CA ASN A 64 -6.66 13.59 -7.47
C ASN A 64 -7.24 12.19 -7.16
N LEU A 65 -7.09 11.73 -5.92
CA LEU A 65 -7.57 10.43 -5.47
C LEU A 65 -9.10 10.36 -5.41
N LYS A 66 -9.69 9.43 -6.18
CA LYS A 66 -11.13 9.14 -6.13
C LYS A 66 -11.38 7.87 -5.30
N ILE A 67 -11.80 8.04 -4.05
CA ILE A 67 -12.07 6.92 -3.13
C ILE A 67 -13.57 6.61 -3.10
N THR A 68 -13.93 5.36 -3.40
CA THR A 68 -15.34 4.93 -3.42
C THR A 68 -15.93 4.81 -2.00
N LYS A 69 -17.26 4.90 -1.87
CA LYS A 69 -17.94 4.84 -0.55
C LYS A 69 -17.67 3.54 0.22
N ARG A 70 -17.51 2.41 -0.47
CA ARG A 70 -17.21 1.08 0.12
C ARG A 70 -15.80 0.96 0.70
N SER A 71 -14.88 1.87 0.36
CA SER A 71 -13.49 1.84 0.80
C SER A 71 -13.31 2.49 2.18
N THR A 72 -14.05 2.02 3.18
CA THR A 72 -14.13 2.61 4.52
C THR A 72 -12.78 2.68 5.23
N ASN A 73 -11.95 1.63 5.13
CA ASN A 73 -10.63 1.61 5.77
C ASN A 73 -9.66 2.63 5.17
N ILE A 74 -9.71 2.85 3.85
CA ILE A 74 -8.86 3.84 3.19
C ILE A 74 -9.28 5.24 3.64
N LYS A 75 -10.59 5.52 3.68
CA LYS A 75 -11.11 6.81 4.16
C LYS A 75 -10.67 7.10 5.58
N LYS A 76 -10.87 6.13 6.49
CA LYS A 76 -10.45 6.25 7.89
C LYS A 76 -8.95 6.51 7.99
N GLY A 77 -8.12 5.81 7.21
CA GLY A 77 -6.69 6.06 7.16
C GLY A 77 -6.36 7.49 6.71
N CYS A 78 -6.99 7.99 5.64
CA CYS A 78 -6.79 9.35 5.17
C CYS A 78 -7.26 10.43 6.16
N GLU A 79 -8.30 10.14 6.95
CA GLU A 79 -8.89 11.07 7.92
C GLU A 79 -8.19 11.06 9.29
N GLN A 80 -7.38 10.04 9.58
CA GLN A 80 -6.74 9.86 10.89
C GLN A 80 -5.22 9.98 10.86
N TRP A 81 -4.59 9.74 9.71
CA TRP A 81 -3.14 9.74 9.60
C TRP A 81 -2.63 11.07 9.06
N PHE A 82 -2.05 11.87 9.95
CA PHE A 82 -1.53 13.20 9.66
C PHE A 82 -0.03 13.28 9.92
N PHE A 83 0.60 14.32 9.38
CA PHE A 83 1.97 14.68 9.72
C PHE A 83 2.03 15.29 11.13
N LYS A 84 3.15 15.09 11.82
CA LYS A 84 3.40 15.76 13.09
C LYS A 84 3.40 17.28 12.91
N VAL A 85 2.87 17.97 13.90
CA VAL A 85 2.85 19.43 13.96
C VAL A 85 3.74 19.85 15.13
N ASP A 86 4.65 20.80 14.92
CA ASP A 86 5.47 21.35 16.00
C ASP A 86 4.68 22.35 16.85
N ASP A 87 5.27 22.78 17.98
CA ASP A 87 4.65 23.76 18.89
C ASP A 87 4.35 25.11 18.22
N ASN A 88 4.95 25.38 17.06
CA ASN A 88 4.76 26.58 16.24
C ASN A 88 3.75 26.38 15.11
N ASN A 89 2.96 25.30 15.13
CA ASN A 89 1.99 24.91 14.10
C ASN A 89 2.59 24.61 12.71
N LYS A 90 3.89 24.30 12.62
CA LYS A 90 4.54 23.91 11.38
C LYS A 90 4.46 22.39 11.20
N ILE A 91 4.10 21.98 9.98
CA ILE A 91 4.07 20.57 9.60
C ILE A 91 5.51 20.05 9.47
N ILE A 92 5.84 19.04 10.28
CA ILE A 92 7.09 18.29 10.21
C ILE A 92 6.91 17.21 9.13
N PRO A 93 7.89 16.97 8.24
CA PRO A 93 7.81 15.91 7.21
C PRO A 93 7.99 14.51 7.81
N GLU A 94 7.48 14.29 9.01
CA GLU A 94 7.47 13.03 9.72
C GLU A 94 6.01 12.68 10.05
N PRO A 95 5.51 11.52 9.60
CA PRO A 95 4.15 11.11 9.91
C PRO A 95 3.98 10.88 11.42
N ASP A 96 2.79 11.18 11.93
CA ASP A 96 2.45 10.90 13.32
C ASP A 96 1.96 9.46 13.45
N GLY A 97 2.77 8.63 14.11
CA GLY A 97 2.45 7.23 14.37
C GLY A 97 2.61 6.27 13.18
N HIS A 98 1.95 5.12 13.30
CA HIS A 98 2.05 4.01 12.35
C HIS A 98 1.23 4.25 11.08
N GLU A 99 1.85 4.07 9.90
CA GLU A 99 1.17 4.18 8.61
C GLU A 99 0.06 3.12 8.49
N PRO A 100 -1.20 3.49 8.20
CA PRO A 100 -2.25 2.52 7.91
C PRO A 100 -1.90 1.61 6.73
N ASP A 101 -2.06 0.30 6.89
CA ASP A 101 -1.70 -0.72 5.89
C ASP A 101 -2.25 -0.43 4.48
N GLN A 102 -3.47 0.11 4.39
CA GLN A 102 -4.12 0.38 3.11
C GLN A 102 -3.49 1.58 2.38
N LEU A 103 -2.99 2.57 3.13
CA LEU A 103 -2.27 3.71 2.56
C LEU A 103 -0.87 3.29 2.10
N ALA A 104 -0.21 2.42 2.86
CA ALA A 104 1.04 1.79 2.44
C ALA A 104 0.86 1.03 1.11
N ALA A 105 -0.23 0.28 0.95
CA ALA A 105 -0.53 -0.43 -0.31
C ALA A 105 -0.73 0.51 -1.52
N ILE A 106 -1.43 1.64 -1.34
CA ILE A 106 -1.58 2.68 -2.37
C ILE A 106 -0.21 3.26 -2.73
N ARG A 107 0.58 3.62 -1.71
CA ARG A 107 1.91 4.19 -1.86
C ARG A 107 2.84 3.28 -2.64
N TYR A 108 2.85 1.99 -2.32
CA TYR A 108 3.62 0.97 -3.02
C TYR A 108 3.25 0.89 -4.50
N SER A 109 1.95 0.88 -4.81
CA SER A 109 1.47 0.84 -6.18
C SER A 109 1.93 2.06 -6.99
N MET A 110 1.87 3.26 -6.39
CA MET A 110 2.34 4.47 -7.05
C MET A 110 3.87 4.54 -7.19
N LEU A 111 4.61 4.10 -6.17
CA LEU A 111 6.07 4.05 -6.19
C LEU A 111 6.58 3.21 -7.36
N MET A 112 5.96 2.05 -7.57
CA MET A 112 6.33 1.15 -8.66
C MET A 112 5.87 1.67 -10.02
N TYR A 113 4.72 2.36 -10.11
CA TYR A 113 4.27 3.03 -11.33
C TYR A 113 5.27 4.09 -11.81
N LYS A 114 5.73 4.98 -10.92
CA LYS A 114 6.73 6.01 -11.25
C LYS A 114 8.03 5.40 -11.79
N ARG A 115 8.52 4.33 -11.14
CA ARG A 115 9.74 3.64 -11.59
C ARG A 115 9.58 3.04 -12.98
N LYS A 116 8.42 2.46 -13.30
CA LYS A 116 8.15 1.90 -14.63
C LYS A 116 8.21 2.99 -15.71
N LYS A 117 7.64 4.18 -15.45
CA LYS A 117 7.74 5.33 -16.37
C LYS A 117 9.17 5.85 -16.53
N SER A 118 9.94 5.93 -15.45
CA SER A 118 11.33 6.40 -15.50
C SER A 118 12.27 5.46 -16.28
N PHE A 119 11.88 4.21 -16.52
CA PHE A 119 12.63 3.22 -17.28
C PHE A 119 12.23 3.16 -18.76
N THR A 120 11.18 3.89 -19.17
CA THR A 120 10.79 4.04 -20.57
C THR A 120 11.37 5.38 -21.06
N ILE A 121 12.63 5.36 -21.48
CA ILE A 121 13.31 6.44 -22.20
C ILE A 121 13.86 5.84 -23.48
#